data_AF-A0A090WY19-F1
#
_entry.id   AF-A0A090WY19-F1
#
_cell.length_a   1.000
_cell.length_b   1.000
_cell.length_c   1.000
_cell.angle_alpha   90.00
_cell.angle_beta   90.00
_cell.angle_gamma   90.00
#
_symmetry.space_group_name_H-M   'P 1'
#
loop_
_entity.id
_entity.type
_entity.pdbx_description
1 polymer ?
#
loop_
_entity_poly.entity_id
_entity_poly.type
_entity_poly.pdbx_seq_one_letter_code
_entity_poly.pdbx_strand_id
1 'polypeptide(L)'
;METLKAFYNNVRPWGWWHPVYKALKIDEPEVTKNTDFKADMLNCLVGIIWQSSMVLLPIYFMIRDYPKSLIALLIFIITSVILKFTWLDKVRQIPDTEDLSNE
;
A
#
# COMPACT_ATOMS: atom_id res chain seq x y z
N MET A 1 25.86 5.82 9.35
CA MET A 1 25.30 4.51 8.90
C MET A 1 24.22 4.02 9.85
N GLU A 2 24.37 4.18 11.17
CA GLU A 2 23.43 3.68 12.19
C GLU A 2 21.98 4.14 11.98
N THR A 3 21.75 5.42 11.69
CA THR A 3 20.40 5.97 11.44
C THR A 3 19.70 5.30 10.25
N LEU A 4 20.44 4.98 9.18
CA LEU A 4 19.90 4.28 8.02
C LEU A 4 19.59 2.82 8.34
N LYS A 5 20.44 2.17 9.16
CA LYS A 5 20.23 0.79 9.59
C LYS A 5 18.98 0.69 10.48
N ALA A 6 18.86 1.60 11.45
CA ALA A 6 17.68 1.73 12.32
C ALA A 6 16.41 2.02 11.50
N PHE A 7 16.46 2.93 10.52
CA PHE A 7 15.33 3.21 9.64
C PHE A 7 14.93 1.99 8.81
N TYR A 8 15.89 1.30 8.20
CA TYR A 8 15.62 0.11 7.38
C TYR A 8 15.05 -1.04 8.21
N ASN A 9 15.50 -1.21 9.46
CA ASN A 9 14.98 -2.25 10.35
C ASN A 9 13.52 -1.96 10.75
N ASN A 10 13.20 -0.70 11.06
CA ASN A 10 11.85 -0.29 11.45
C ASN A 10 10.85 -0.28 10.28
N VAL A 11 11.22 0.29 9.14
CA VAL A 11 10.26 0.56 8.04
C VAL A 11 10.27 -0.54 6.98
N ARG A 12 11.31 -1.38 6.93
CA ARG A 12 11.54 -2.44 5.92
C ARG A 12 11.16 -1.98 4.51
N PRO A 13 11.78 -0.90 4.02
CA PRO A 13 11.31 -0.23 2.83
C PRO A 13 11.47 -1.11 1.59
N TRP A 14 10.43 -1.11 0.78
CA TRP A 14 10.37 -1.71 -0.54
C TRP A 14 11.26 -0.97 -1.57
N GLY A 15 11.76 -1.68 -2.60
CA GLY A 15 12.51 -1.09 -3.72
C GLY A 15 14.05 -1.26 -3.66
N TRP A 16 14.79 -0.19 -4.04
CA TRP A 16 16.25 -0.21 -4.24
C TRP A 16 17.04 0.00 -2.94
N TRP A 17 16.83 -0.87 -1.96
CA TRP A 17 17.56 -0.80 -0.67
C TRP A 17 18.57 -1.93 -0.49
N HIS A 18 18.87 -2.66 -1.57
CA HIS A 18 19.84 -3.75 -1.58
C HIS A 18 21.23 -3.40 -0.98
N PRO A 19 21.86 -2.23 -1.26
CA PRO A 19 23.15 -1.89 -0.65
C PRO A 19 23.07 -1.69 0.87
N VAL A 20 21.96 -1.15 1.37
CA VAL A 20 21.72 -0.93 2.81
C VAL A 20 21.41 -2.26 3.51
N TYR A 21 20.61 -3.13 2.89
CA TYR A 21 20.35 -4.49 3.35
C TYR A 21 21.63 -5.32 3.46
N LYS A 22 22.54 -5.25 2.47
CA LYS A 22 23.82 -5.96 2.51
C LYS A 22 24.71 -5.47 3.66
N ALA A 23 24.71 -4.16 3.92
CA ALA A 23 25.46 -3.57 5.03
C ALA A 23 24.84 -3.89 6.41
N LEU A 24 23.53 -4.18 6.48
CA LEU A 24 22.83 -4.63 7.68
C LEU A 24 23.03 -6.11 7.94
N LYS A 25 22.99 -6.95 6.90
CA LYS A 25 23.14 -8.40 7.02
C LYS A 25 24.52 -8.84 7.55
N ILE A 26 25.53 -7.97 7.42
CA ILE A 26 26.86 -8.18 8.01
C ILE A 26 26.80 -8.07 9.54
N ASP A 27 25.96 -7.19 10.07
CA ASP A 27 25.86 -6.93 11.51
C ASP A 27 24.71 -7.71 12.18
N GLU A 28 23.62 -7.97 11.44
CA GLU A 28 22.42 -8.66 11.91
C GLU A 28 21.95 -9.71 10.87
N PRO A 29 22.24 -11.00 11.05
CA PRO A 29 21.97 -12.05 10.06
C PRO A 29 20.48 -12.45 9.95
N GLU A 30 19.64 -12.09 10.92
CA GLU A 30 18.21 -12.46 10.95
C GLU A 30 17.31 -11.56 10.09
N VAL A 31 17.83 -10.44 9.56
CA VAL A 31 17.03 -9.50 8.76
C VAL A 31 16.61 -10.16 7.44
N THR A 32 15.30 -10.36 7.28
CA THR A 32 14.70 -10.89 6.06
C THR A 32 14.30 -9.76 5.10
N LYS A 33 14.49 -9.98 3.79
CA LYS A 33 14.11 -9.00 2.76
C LYS A 33 12.59 -8.94 2.65
N ASN A 34 12.03 -7.73 2.61
CA ASN A 34 10.61 -7.53 2.33
C ASN A 34 10.29 -7.96 0.87
N THR A 35 9.38 -8.92 0.70
CA THR A 35 8.92 -9.45 -0.60
C THR A 35 7.63 -8.80 -1.10
N ASP A 36 7.03 -7.90 -0.31
CA ASP A 36 5.68 -7.38 -0.55
C ASP A 36 5.62 -6.30 -1.64
N PHE A 37 6.78 -5.94 -2.23
CA PHE A 37 6.88 -4.89 -3.26
C PHE A 37 5.84 -5.04 -4.38
N LYS A 38 5.57 -6.27 -4.83
CA LYS A 38 4.59 -6.53 -5.91
C LYS A 38 3.16 -6.22 -5.46
N ALA A 39 2.79 -6.63 -4.25
CA ALA A 39 1.47 -6.39 -3.70
C ALA A 39 1.25 -4.89 -3.42
N ASP A 40 2.26 -4.21 -2.88
CA ASP A 40 2.22 -2.79 -2.60
C ASP A 40 2.10 -1.96 -3.90
N MET A 41 2.81 -2.36 -4.97
CA MET A 41 2.73 -1.67 -6.26
C MET A 41 1.36 -1.84 -6.92
N LEU A 42 0.77 -3.04 -6.83
CA LEU A 42 -0.57 -3.31 -7.32
C LEU A 42 -1.61 -2.47 -6.56
N ASN A 43 -1.49 -2.39 -5.23
CA ASN A 43 -2.33 -1.54 -4.40
C ASN A 43 -2.24 -0.06 -4.79
N CYS A 44 -1.02 0.45 -5.03
CA CYS A 44 -0.83 1.82 -5.52
C CYS A 44 -1.51 2.05 -6.88
N LEU A 45 -1.37 1.12 -7.83
CA LEU A 45 -2.00 1.23 -9.15
C LEU A 45 -3.54 1.23 -9.04
N VAL A 46 -4.10 0.33 -8.23
CA VAL A 46 -5.53 0.30 -7.95
C VAL A 46 -5.99 1.60 -7.29
N GLY A 47 -5.18 2.17 -6.39
CA GLY A 47 -5.42 3.48 -5.77
C GLY A 47 -5.47 4.63 -6.78
N ILE A 48 -4.60 4.62 -7.80
CA ILE A 48 -4.62 5.64 -8.88
C ILE A 48 -5.92 5.54 -9.69
N ILE A 49 -6.35 4.33 -10.04
CA ILE A 49 -7.60 4.10 -10.78
C ILE A 49 -8.80 4.52 -9.92
N TRP A 50 -8.78 4.17 -8.63
CA TRP A 50 -9.81 4.55 -7.67
C TRP A 50 -9.95 6.08 -7.55
N GLN A 51 -8.84 6.80 -7.33
CA GLN A 51 -8.84 8.27 -7.29
C GLN A 51 -9.33 8.89 -8.61
N SER A 52 -8.86 8.35 -9.74
CA SER A 52 -9.29 8.84 -11.06
C SER A 52 -10.79 8.66 -11.28
N SER A 53 -11.36 7.53 -10.82
CA SER A 53 -12.79 7.27 -10.93
C SER A 53 -13.66 8.23 -10.10
N MET A 54 -13.19 8.66 -8.92
CA MET A 54 -13.86 9.70 -8.11
C MET A 54 -13.94 11.04 -8.84
N VAL A 55 -12.91 11.41 -9.61
CA VAL A 55 -12.89 12.66 -10.39
C VAL A 55 -13.78 12.56 -11.63
N LEU A 56 -13.82 11.41 -12.31
CA LEU A 56 -14.61 11.20 -13.52
C LEU A 56 -16.12 11.15 -13.27
N LEU A 57 -16.54 10.66 -12.10
CA LEU A 57 -17.95 10.54 -11.69
C LEU A 57 -18.73 11.86 -11.81
N PRO A 58 -18.33 12.97 -11.15
CA PRO A 58 -19.04 14.24 -11.25
C PRO A 58 -18.96 14.86 -12.66
N ILE A 59 -17.89 14.59 -13.42
CA ILE A 59 -17.73 15.07 -14.79
C ILE A 59 -18.76 14.41 -15.72
N TYR A 60 -18.87 13.08 -15.69
CA TYR A 60 -19.85 12.36 -16.51
C TYR A 60 -21.29 12.66 -16.10
N PHE A 61 -21.52 12.85 -14.80
CA PHE A 61 -22.83 13.27 -14.30
C PHE A 61 -23.20 14.67 -14.82
N MET A 62 -22.25 15.62 -14.81
CA MET A 62 -22.46 16.98 -15.31
C MET A 62 -22.76 17.02 -16.82
N ILE A 63 -22.11 16.18 -17.60
CA ILE A 63 -22.33 16.07 -19.06
C ILE A 63 -23.63 15.30 -19.38
N ARG A 64 -24.33 14.74 -18.37
CA ARG A 64 -25.51 13.88 -18.49
C ARG A 64 -25.24 12.59 -19.30
N ASP A 65 -23.99 12.13 -19.32
CA ASP A 65 -23.61 10.84 -19.93
C ASP A 65 -23.79 9.72 -18.89
N TYR A 66 -25.05 9.37 -18.65
CA TYR A 66 -25.43 8.37 -17.63
C TYR A 66 -24.75 7.00 -17.83
N PRO A 67 -24.65 6.44 -19.04
CA PRO A 67 -23.95 5.17 -19.25
C PRO A 67 -22.50 5.21 -18.77
N LYS A 68 -21.73 6.25 -19.12
CA LYS A 68 -20.34 6.38 -18.68
C LYS A 68 -20.20 6.66 -17.19
N SER A 69 -21.14 7.43 -16.62
CA SER A 69 -21.18 7.64 -15.16
C SER A 69 -21.37 6.34 -14.38
N LEU A 70 -22.19 5.42 -14.90
CA LEU A 70 -22.44 4.11 -14.28
C LEU A 70 -21.19 3.22 -14.35
N ILE A 71 -20.45 3.25 -15.46
CA ILE A 71 -19.18 2.54 -15.60
C ILE A 71 -18.15 3.09 -14.60
N ALA A 72 -18.02 4.41 -14.47
CA ALA A 72 -17.12 5.03 -13.51
C ALA A 72 -17.49 4.64 -12.06
N LEU A 73 -18.78 4.59 -11.73
CA LEU A 73 -19.27 4.12 -10.44
C LEU A 73 -18.95 2.65 -10.18
N LEU A 74 -19.10 1.77 -11.18
CA LEU A 74 -18.73 0.36 -11.06
C LEU A 74 -17.22 0.19 -10.84
N ILE A 75 -16.39 0.91 -11.60
CA ILE A 75 -14.93 0.90 -11.40
C ILE A 75 -14.59 1.34 -9.98
N PHE A 76 -15.21 2.41 -9.50
CA PHE A 76 -15.03 2.92 -8.14
C PHE A 76 -15.38 1.87 -7.07
N ILE A 77 -16.51 1.18 -7.21
CA ILE A 77 -16.93 0.13 -6.27
C ILE A 77 -15.95 -1.06 -6.31
N ILE A 78 -15.60 -1.55 -7.50
CA ILE A 78 -14.69 -2.70 -7.66
C ILE A 78 -13.32 -2.39 -7.05
N THR A 79 -12.74 -1.22 -7.37
CA THR A 79 -11.45 -0.81 -6.82
C THR A 79 -11.50 -0.59 -5.30
N SER A 80 -12.61 -0.08 -4.76
CA SER A 80 -12.83 0.01 -3.30
C SER A 80 -12.83 -1.38 -2.63
N VAL A 81 -13.48 -2.38 -3.24
CA VAL A 81 -13.50 -3.75 -2.74
C VAL A 81 -12.10 -4.37 -2.79
N ILE A 82 -11.37 -4.20 -3.89
CA ILE A 82 -9.99 -4.71 -4.03
C ILE A 82 -9.07 -4.11 -2.96
N LEU A 83 -9.16 -2.79 -2.72
CA LEU A 83 -8.38 -2.11 -1.68
C LEU A 83 -8.76 -2.56 -0.28
N LYS A 84 -10.05 -2.83 -0.02
CA LYS A 84 -10.50 -3.37 1.26
C LYS A 84 -9.80 -4.70 1.59
N PHE A 85 -9.72 -5.62 0.64
CA PHE A 85 -9.11 -6.93 0.88
C PHE A 85 -7.58 -6.88 0.86
N THR A 86 -7.00 -6.14 -0.08
CA THR A 86 -5.55 -6.19 -0.28
C THR A 86 -4.78 -5.26 0.66
N TRP A 87 -5.42 -4.19 1.12
CA TRP A 87 -4.78 -3.20 1.99
C TRP A 87 -5.41 -3.16 3.39
N LEU A 88 -6.72 -2.93 3.52
CA LEU A 88 -7.34 -2.77 4.85
C LEU A 88 -7.26 -4.04 5.70
N ASP A 89 -7.43 -5.21 5.10
CA ASP A 89 -7.35 -6.49 5.83
C ASP A 89 -5.92 -6.80 6.30
N LYS A 90 -4.91 -6.41 5.51
CA LYS A 90 -3.50 -6.54 5.87
C LYS A 90 -3.10 -5.59 7.00
N VAL A 91 -3.62 -4.37 7.00
CA VAL A 91 -3.40 -3.39 8.08
C VAL A 91 -4.05 -3.85 9.38
N ARG A 92 -5.26 -4.43 9.34
CA ARG A 92 -5.97 -4.93 10.53
C ARG A 92 -5.32 -6.14 11.20
N GLN A 93 -4.43 -6.85 10.50
CA GLN A 93 -3.68 -7.97 11.05
C GLN A 93 -2.40 -7.53 11.78
N ILE A 94 -2.06 -6.24 11.74
CA ILE A 94 -0.94 -5.70 12.51
C ILE A 94 -1.44 -5.52 13.95
N PRO A 95 -0.92 -6.28 14.94
CA PRO A 95 -1.28 -6.06 16.33
C PRO A 95 -0.87 -4.65 16.75
N ASP A 96 -1.76 -3.95 17.46
CA ASP A 96 -1.48 -2.61 17.94
C ASP A 96 -0.35 -2.68 18.98
N THR A 97 0.71 -1.90 18.78
CA THR A 97 1.90 -1.88 19.64
C THR A 97 1.60 -1.47 21.09
N GLU A 98 0.41 -0.94 21.37
CA GLU A 98 -0.07 -0.64 22.74
C GLU A 98 -0.25 -1.89 23.62
N ASP A 99 -0.37 -3.07 23.03
CA ASP A 99 -0.53 -4.32 23.78
C ASP A 99 0.81 -4.84 24.35
N LEU A 100 1.95 -4.35 23.86
CA LEU A 100 3.30 -4.80 24.25
C LEU A 100 4.00 -3.85 25.27
N SER A 101 3.41 -2.70 25.57
CA SER A 101 3.94 -1.76 26.59
C SER A 101 3.28 -1.92 27.97
N ASN A 102 2.28 -2.78 28.08
CA ASN A 102 1.51 -3.05 29.29
C ASN A 102 1.83 -4.41 29.95
N GLU A 103 2.89 -5.10 29.53
CA GLU A 103 3.37 -6.38 30.09
C GLU A 103 4.79 -6.27 30.68
#